data_AF-A0A431EE92-F1
#
_entry.id   AF-A0A431EE92-F1
#
_cell.length_a   1.000
_cell.length_b   1.000
_cell.length_c   1.000
_cell.angle_alpha   90.00
_cell.angle_beta   90.00
_cell.angle_gamma   90.00
#
_symmetry.space_group_name_H-M   'P 1'
#
loop_
_entity.id
_entity.type
_entity.pdbx_description
1 polymer ?
#
loop_
_entity_poly.entity_id
_entity_poly.type
_entity_poly.pdbx_seq_one_letter_code
_entity_poly.pdbx_strand_id
1 'polypeptide(L)'
;MGKLSHLLKLCESSNQLGFEEGEKLVKKFAKSGLDTLNTITNDSPSKFCFNGLMDLISNMKLMNKTIDSLVEIANSPLFNDKAKEQLKPLKELGQKAKGLLSKLQQLSSECEKSGLSDDCMVATHSKLGDIARELKPILEKICQD
;
A
#
# COMPACT_ATOMS: atom_id res chain seq x y z
N MET A 1 10.41 -35.62 -23.68
CA MET A 1 9.90 -34.35 -23.11
C MET A 1 9.38 -34.48 -21.65
N GLY A 2 9.87 -35.41 -20.82
CA GLY A 2 9.19 -35.77 -19.55
C GLY A 2 9.62 -35.08 -18.24
N LYS A 3 10.78 -34.40 -18.18
CA LYS A 3 11.29 -33.77 -16.92
C LYS A 3 11.18 -32.23 -16.91
N LEU A 4 11.39 -31.60 -18.07
CA LEU A 4 11.30 -30.14 -18.22
C LEU A 4 9.86 -29.64 -18.04
N SER A 5 8.87 -30.36 -18.58
CA SER A 5 7.45 -30.03 -18.43
C SER A 5 6.96 -30.15 -16.97
N HIS A 6 7.54 -31.06 -16.18
CA HIS A 6 7.23 -31.19 -14.75
C HIS A 6 7.82 -30.02 -13.93
N LEU A 7 9.05 -29.60 -14.24
CA LEU A 7 9.68 -28.45 -13.60
C LEU A 7 8.93 -27.14 -13.91
N LEU A 8 8.48 -26.94 -15.16
CA LEU A 8 7.68 -25.79 -15.54
C LEU A 8 6.36 -25.72 -14.76
N LYS A 9 5.64 -26.84 -14.63
CA LYS A 9 4.40 -26.91 -13.83
C LYS A 9 4.59 -26.63 -12.34
N LEU A 10 5.71 -27.09 -11.76
CA LEU A 10 6.07 -26.79 -10.37
C LEU A 10 6.38 -25.30 -10.20
N CYS A 11 7.09 -24.68 -11.14
CA CYS A 11 7.35 -23.24 -11.13
C CYS A 11 6.07 -22.42 -11.30
N GLU A 12 5.16 -22.81 -12.21
CA GLU A 12 3.85 -22.18 -12.40
C GLU A 12 3.01 -22.24 -11.11
N SER A 13 2.97 -23.40 -10.45
CA SER A 13 2.25 -23.61 -9.19
C SER A 13 2.86 -22.80 -8.05
N SER A 14 4.19 -22.71 -7.96
CA SER A 14 4.89 -21.90 -6.97
C SER A 14 4.64 -20.40 -7.17
N ASN A 15 4.64 -19.94 -8.42
CA ASN A 15 4.35 -18.53 -8.73
C ASN A 15 2.89 -18.19 -8.40
N GLN A 16 1.95 -19.11 -8.68
CA GLN A 16 0.53 -18.91 -8.37
C GLN A 16 0.29 -18.81 -6.85
N LEU A 17 0.93 -19.67 -6.05
CA LEU A 17 0.88 -19.57 -4.59
C LEU A 17 1.46 -18.24 -4.08
N GLY A 18 2.62 -17.82 -4.62
CA GLY A 18 3.23 -16.54 -4.27
C GLY A 18 2.36 -15.33 -4.63
N PHE A 19 1.58 -15.43 -5.70
CA PHE A 19 0.63 -14.40 -6.12
C PHE A 19 -0.56 -14.30 -5.16
N GLU A 20 -1.21 -15.43 -4.83
CA GLU A 20 -2.34 -15.46 -3.89
C GLU A 20 -1.93 -14.98 -2.48
N GLU A 21 -0.74 -15.35 -2.01
CA GLU A 21 -0.19 -14.85 -0.75
C GLU A 21 0.12 -13.36 -0.80
N GLY A 22 0.68 -12.88 -1.92
CA GLY A 22 0.96 -11.46 -2.12
C GLY A 22 -0.32 -10.62 -2.14
N GLU A 23 -1.40 -11.07 -2.80
CA GLU A 23 -2.69 -10.37 -2.78
C GLU A 23 -3.27 -10.25 -1.37
N LYS A 24 -3.20 -11.34 -0.58
CA LYS A 24 -3.62 -11.34 0.83
C LYS A 24 -2.81 -10.32 1.65
N LEU A 25 -1.50 -10.23 1.42
CA LEU A 25 -0.64 -9.26 2.08
C LEU A 25 -0.98 -7.82 1.69
N VAL A 26 -1.23 -7.55 0.40
CA VAL A 26 -1.67 -6.23 -0.07
C VAL A 26 -2.96 -5.81 0.64
N LYS A 27 -3.97 -6.69 0.69
CA LYS A 27 -5.23 -6.44 1.42
C LYS A 27 -4.98 -6.20 2.91
N LYS A 28 -4.11 -6.99 3.54
CA LYS A 28 -3.76 -6.83 4.96
C LYS A 28 -3.14 -5.45 5.25
N PHE A 29 -2.16 -5.03 4.45
CA PHE A 29 -1.52 -3.72 4.62
C PHE A 29 -2.47 -2.57 4.31
N ALA A 30 -3.32 -2.71 3.28
CA ALA A 30 -4.33 -1.72 2.95
C ALA A 30 -5.35 -1.54 4.08
N LYS A 31 -5.82 -2.64 4.67
CA LYS A 31 -6.74 -2.62 5.82
C LYS A 31 -6.11 -1.98 7.04
N SER A 32 -4.89 -2.40 7.40
CA SER A 32 -4.17 -1.78 8.52
C SER A 32 -3.93 -0.30 8.30
N GLY A 33 -3.56 0.11 7.07
CA GLY A 33 -3.42 1.52 6.70
C GLY A 33 -4.73 2.29 6.79
N LEU A 34 -5.85 1.69 6.39
CA LEU A 34 -7.18 2.30 6.49
C LEU A 34 -7.60 2.50 7.95
N ASP A 35 -7.36 1.52 8.81
CA ASP A 35 -7.65 1.59 10.24
C ASP A 35 -6.81 2.70 10.91
N THR A 36 -5.51 2.76 10.61
CA THR A 36 -4.63 3.85 11.06
C THR A 36 -5.11 5.20 10.55
N LEU A 37 -5.44 5.31 9.25
CA LEU A 37 -5.91 6.54 8.62
C LEU A 37 -7.20 7.05 9.27
N ASN A 38 -8.18 6.18 9.50
CA ASN A 38 -9.43 6.53 10.19
C ASN A 38 -9.15 6.97 11.63
N THR A 39 -8.20 6.35 12.33
CA THR A 39 -7.83 6.73 13.70
C THR A 39 -7.26 8.15 13.72
N ILE A 40 -6.20 8.41 12.94
CA ILE A 40 -5.49 9.70 12.95
C ILE A 40 -6.29 10.87 12.37
N THR A 41 -7.35 10.62 11.61
CA THR A 41 -8.21 11.66 11.02
C THR A 41 -9.48 11.93 11.83
N ASN A 42 -9.88 11.01 12.70
CA ASN A 42 -10.99 11.21 13.64
C ASN A 42 -10.53 11.84 14.96
N ASP A 43 -9.23 11.78 15.27
CA ASP A 43 -8.66 12.50 16.39
C ASP A 43 -8.76 14.01 16.19
N SER A 44 -8.88 14.76 17.29
CA SER A 44 -8.74 16.21 17.24
C SER A 44 -7.30 16.58 16.89
N PRO A 45 -7.02 17.73 16.23
CA PRO A 45 -5.66 18.13 15.88
C PRO A 45 -4.69 18.15 17.07
N SER A 46 -5.17 18.47 18.27
CA SER A 46 -4.41 18.47 19.53
C SER A 46 -4.06 17.07 20.07
N LYS A 47 -4.69 16.02 19.55
CA LYS A 47 -4.44 14.61 19.87
C LYS A 47 -3.71 13.88 18.75
N PHE A 48 -3.34 14.60 17.68
CA PHE A 48 -2.66 14.01 16.55
C PHE A 48 -1.37 13.31 16.99
N CYS A 49 -1.30 12.01 16.71
CA CYS A 49 -0.15 11.19 17.02
C CYS A 49 0.75 11.08 15.78
N PHE A 50 1.92 11.71 15.83
CA PHE A 50 2.91 11.62 14.75
C PHE A 50 3.31 10.16 14.45
N ASN A 51 3.39 9.31 15.47
CA ASN A 51 3.67 7.87 15.28
C ASN A 51 2.57 7.19 14.44
N GLY A 52 1.31 7.60 14.58
CA GLY A 52 0.22 7.08 13.74
C GLY A 52 0.40 7.45 12.26
N LEU A 53 0.90 8.65 11.95
CA LEU A 53 1.28 9.01 10.59
C LEU A 53 2.43 8.12 10.07
N MET A 54 3.43 7.84 10.91
CA MET A 54 4.55 6.97 10.54
C MET A 54 4.12 5.52 10.29
N ASP A 55 3.19 5.00 11.09
CA ASP A 55 2.58 3.68 10.90
C ASP A 55 1.79 3.60 9.59
N LEU A 56 1.01 4.64 9.27
CA LEU A 56 0.33 4.75 7.98
C LEU A 56 1.33 4.72 6.81
N ILE A 57 2.40 5.52 6.89
CA ILE A 57 3.46 5.54 5.88
C ILE A 57 4.11 4.16 5.73
N SER A 58 4.35 3.46 6.84
CA SER A 58 4.92 2.11 6.84
C SER A 58 4.02 1.10 6.12
N ASN A 59 2.73 1.07 6.47
CA ASN A 59 1.73 0.21 5.83
C ASN A 59 1.63 0.49 4.32
N MET A 60 1.61 1.76 3.93
CA MET A 60 1.61 2.19 2.53
C MET A 60 2.86 1.73 1.77
N LYS A 61 4.05 1.80 2.39
CA LYS A 61 5.30 1.30 1.80
C LYS A 61 5.26 -0.20 1.57
N LEU A 62 4.83 -0.96 2.57
CA LEU A 62 4.73 -2.42 2.49
C LEU A 62 3.71 -2.84 1.44
N MET A 63 2.56 -2.17 1.37
CA MET A 63 1.55 -2.38 0.35
C MET A 63 2.13 -2.15 -1.05
N ASN A 64 2.73 -0.98 -1.32
CA ASN A 64 3.29 -0.66 -2.63
C ASN A 64 4.42 -1.60 -3.03
N LYS A 65 5.30 -1.97 -2.09
CA LYS A 65 6.37 -2.95 -2.35
C LYS A 65 5.79 -4.31 -2.76
N THR A 66 4.73 -4.75 -2.08
CA THR A 66 4.09 -6.04 -2.39
C THR A 66 3.41 -5.99 -3.75
N ILE A 67 2.74 -4.88 -4.10
CA ILE A 67 2.17 -4.67 -5.44
C ILE A 67 3.26 -4.70 -6.51
N ASP A 68 4.38 -3.99 -6.30
CA ASP A 68 5.51 -3.97 -7.24
C ASP A 68 6.05 -5.41 -7.46
N SER A 69 6.20 -6.21 -6.39
CA SER A 69 6.59 -7.63 -6.50
C SER A 69 5.56 -8.50 -7.23
N LEU A 70 4.27 -8.29 -7.01
CA LEU A 70 3.21 -8.99 -7.75
C LEU A 70 3.25 -8.65 -9.24
N VAL A 71 3.54 -7.40 -9.60
CA VAL A 71 3.72 -6.97 -10.99
C VAL A 71 4.92 -7.68 -11.62
N GLU A 72 6.03 -7.82 -10.90
CA GLU A 72 7.20 -8.55 -11.38
C GLU A 72 6.90 -10.04 -11.62
N ILE A 73 6.23 -10.70 -10.66
CA ILE A 73 5.78 -12.10 -10.80
C ILE A 73 4.85 -12.23 -12.01
N ALA A 74 3.89 -11.33 -12.16
CA ALA A 74 2.92 -11.36 -13.25
C ALA A 74 3.55 -11.14 -14.63
N ASN A 75 4.65 -10.40 -14.72
CA ASN A 75 5.40 -10.21 -15.97
C ASN A 75 6.35 -11.37 -16.30
N SER A 76 6.50 -12.36 -15.42
CA SER A 76 7.29 -13.55 -15.69
C SER A 76 6.70 -14.33 -16.88
N PRO A 77 7.54 -14.91 -17.77
CA PRO A 77 7.08 -15.73 -18.89
C PRO A 77 6.26 -16.96 -18.47
N LEU A 78 6.36 -17.34 -17.20
CA LEU A 78 5.70 -18.50 -16.60
C LEU A 78 4.34 -18.15 -15.96
N PHE A 79 3.87 -16.92 -16.10
CA PHE A 79 2.64 -16.45 -15.48
C PHE A 79 1.54 -16.23 -16.51
N ASN A 80 0.33 -16.74 -16.20
CA ASN A 80 -0.77 -16.74 -17.16
C ASN A 80 -1.32 -15.31 -17.41
N ASP A 81 -1.87 -15.08 -18.61
CA ASP A 81 -2.37 -13.75 -19.00
C ASP A 81 -3.62 -13.31 -18.22
N LYS A 82 -4.43 -14.24 -17.70
CA LYS A 82 -5.60 -13.91 -16.87
C LYS A 82 -5.22 -13.24 -15.55
N ALA A 83 -4.13 -13.67 -14.93
CA ALA A 83 -3.66 -13.10 -13.67
C ALA A 83 -3.03 -11.71 -13.88
N LYS A 84 -2.41 -11.47 -15.04
CA LYS A 84 -1.99 -10.11 -15.43
C LYS A 84 -3.18 -9.15 -15.57
N GLU A 85 -4.29 -9.61 -16.14
CA GLU A 85 -5.52 -8.82 -16.24
C GLU A 85 -6.12 -8.52 -14.85
N GLN A 86 -6.14 -9.51 -13.96
CA GLN A 86 -6.60 -9.34 -12.57
C GLN A 86 -5.74 -8.38 -11.76
N LEU A 87 -4.43 -8.30 -12.04
CA LEU A 87 -3.52 -7.39 -11.35
C LEU A 87 -3.66 -5.94 -11.82
N LYS A 88 -4.17 -5.70 -13.04
CA LYS A 88 -4.19 -4.36 -13.66
C LYS A 88 -4.89 -3.30 -12.78
N PRO A 89 -6.08 -3.54 -12.19
CA PRO A 89 -6.71 -2.60 -11.28
C PRO A 89 -5.87 -2.35 -10.01
N LEU A 90 -5.27 -3.41 -9.46
CA LEU A 90 -4.43 -3.31 -8.26
C LEU A 90 -3.17 -2.48 -8.53
N LYS A 91 -2.55 -2.65 -9.69
CA LYS A 91 -1.40 -1.85 -10.14
C LYS A 91 -1.77 -0.37 -10.27
N GLU A 92 -2.92 -0.04 -10.86
CA GLU A 92 -3.38 1.34 -11.00
C GLU A 92 -3.67 1.99 -9.64
N LEU A 93 -4.31 1.26 -8.72
CA LEU A 93 -4.56 1.73 -7.36
C LEU A 93 -3.24 1.91 -6.58
N GLY A 94 -2.29 0.97 -6.73
CA GLY A 94 -0.95 1.06 -6.15
C GLY A 94 -0.17 2.28 -6.65
N GLN A 95 -0.23 2.60 -7.94
CA GLN A 95 0.41 3.80 -8.49
C GLN A 95 -0.15 5.09 -7.90
N LYS A 96 -1.49 5.18 -7.76
CA LYS A 96 -2.13 6.33 -7.09
C LYS A 96 -1.72 6.42 -5.62
N ALA A 97 -1.73 5.29 -4.91
CA ALA A 97 -1.28 5.23 -3.52
C ALA A 97 0.20 5.64 -3.37
N LYS A 98 1.07 5.29 -4.32
CA LYS A 98 2.50 5.68 -4.33
C LYS A 98 2.68 7.20 -4.43
N GLY A 99 1.88 7.89 -5.26
CA GLY A 99 1.88 9.35 -5.32
C GLY A 99 1.47 10.00 -4.00
N LEU A 100 0.45 9.45 -3.33
CA LEU A 100 0.00 9.93 -2.02
C LEU A 100 1.01 9.59 -0.90
N LEU A 101 1.70 8.45 -0.99
CA LEU A 101 2.78 8.08 -0.08
C LEU A 101 3.89 9.13 -0.09
N SER A 102 4.30 9.62 -1.27
CA SER A 102 5.30 10.67 -1.37
C SER A 102 4.85 11.97 -0.68
N LYS A 103 3.57 12.34 -0.80
CA LYS A 103 3.00 13.49 -0.07
C LYS A 103 3.04 13.28 1.45
N LEU A 104 2.67 12.08 1.93
CA LEU A 104 2.72 11.74 3.36
C LEU A 104 4.16 11.79 3.91
N GLN A 105 5.13 11.27 3.15
CA GLN A 105 6.54 11.30 3.52
C GLN A 105 7.13 12.71 3.54
N GLN A 106 6.72 13.57 2.60
CA GLN A 106 7.10 14.96 2.62
C GLN A 106 6.54 15.65 3.87
N LEU A 107 5.26 15.42 4.15
CA LEU A 107 4.58 15.97 5.30
C LEU A 107 5.24 15.55 6.63
N SER A 108 5.57 14.26 6.78
CA SER A 108 6.26 13.77 7.97
C SER A 108 7.64 14.40 8.11
N SER A 109 8.40 14.50 7.02
CA SER A 109 9.74 15.10 7.02
C SER A 109 9.73 16.60 7.35
N GLU A 110 8.72 17.34 6.89
CA GLU A 110 8.55 18.77 7.23
C GLU A 110 8.35 18.98 8.74
N CYS A 111 7.52 18.15 9.39
CA CYS A 111 7.28 18.26 10.84
C CYS A 111 8.48 17.73 11.65
N GLU A 112 9.15 16.65 11.22
CA GLU A 112 10.41 16.18 11.84
C GLU A 112 11.49 17.26 11.83
N LYS A 113 11.71 17.92 10.67
CA LYS A 113 12.69 19.01 10.54
C LYS A 113 12.35 20.22 11.42
N SER A 114 11.08 20.40 11.75
CA SER A 114 10.59 21.45 12.63
C SER A 114 10.66 21.07 14.12
N GLY A 115 11.23 19.90 14.44
CA GLY A 115 11.41 19.44 15.81
C GLY A 115 10.17 18.82 16.46
N LEU A 116 9.17 18.42 15.67
CA LEU A 116 7.92 17.83 16.17
C LEU A 116 7.17 18.75 17.17
N SER A 117 7.19 20.07 16.92
CA SER A 117 6.45 21.03 17.74
C SER A 117 4.93 20.86 17.60
N ASP A 118 4.17 21.31 18.61
CA ASP A 118 2.70 21.26 18.60
C ASP A 118 2.11 21.96 17.37
N ASP A 119 2.67 23.12 16.99
CA ASP A 119 2.26 23.86 15.78
C ASP A 119 2.47 23.03 14.50
N CYS A 120 3.58 22.31 14.39
CA CYS A 120 3.81 21.44 13.23
C CYS A 120 2.87 20.23 13.24
N MET A 121 2.55 19.68 14.41
CA MET A 121 1.60 18.57 14.54
C MET A 121 0.19 18.98 14.10
N VAL A 122 -0.29 20.17 14.51
CA VAL A 122 -1.59 20.70 14.09
C VAL A 122 -1.62 20.97 12.57
N ALA A 123 -0.57 21.60 12.03
CA ALA A 123 -0.46 21.85 10.59
C ALA A 123 -0.38 20.54 9.78
N THR A 124 0.32 19.54 10.32
CA THR A 124 0.42 18.19 9.75
C THR A 124 -0.93 17.51 9.72
N HIS A 125 -1.66 17.51 10.83
CA HIS A 125 -3.01 16.95 10.90
C HIS A 125 -3.95 17.60 9.88
N SER A 126 -3.90 18.93 9.73
CA SER A 126 -4.72 19.64 8.74
C SER A 126 -4.42 19.20 7.30
N LYS A 127 -3.15 19.17 6.90
CA LYS A 127 -2.73 18.72 5.55
C LYS A 127 -3.00 17.23 5.32
N LEU A 128 -2.87 16.41 6.35
CA LEU A 128 -3.18 14.99 6.31
C LEU A 128 -4.66 14.76 5.97
N GLY A 129 -5.57 15.62 6.46
CA GLY A 129 -6.99 15.54 6.13
C GLY A 129 -7.27 15.60 4.63
N ASP A 130 -6.53 16.41 3.87
CA ASP A 130 -6.68 16.48 2.41
C ASP A 130 -6.15 15.20 1.73
N ILE A 131 -4.98 14.72 2.15
CA ILE A 131 -4.41 13.46 1.65
C ILE A 131 -5.34 12.28 1.98
N ALA A 132 -5.97 12.28 3.15
CA ALA A 132 -6.88 11.24 3.60
C ALA A 132 -8.13 11.11 2.72
N ARG A 133 -8.70 12.24 2.26
CA ARG A 133 -9.85 12.23 1.35
C ARG A 133 -9.53 11.54 0.02
N GLU A 134 -8.30 11.67 -0.46
CA GLU A 134 -7.84 10.98 -1.67
C GLU A 134 -7.46 9.52 -1.40
N LEU A 135 -6.80 9.25 -0.25
CA LEU A 135 -6.24 7.94 0.06
C LEU A 135 -7.29 6.92 0.49
N LYS A 136 -8.27 7.34 1.30
CA LYS A 136 -9.33 6.48 1.84
C LYS A 136 -10.06 5.66 0.76
N PRO A 137 -10.59 6.25 -0.33
CA PRO A 137 -11.29 5.47 -1.36
C PRO A 137 -10.38 4.52 -2.13
N ILE A 138 -9.06 4.75 -2.16
CA ILE A 138 -8.11 3.82 -2.78
C ILE A 138 -7.95 2.58 -1.88
N LEU A 139 -7.71 2.78 -0.58
CA LEU A 139 -7.58 1.69 0.38
C LEU A 139 -8.87 0.88 0.50
N GLU A 140 -10.03 1.54 0.52
CA GLU A 140 -11.34 0.89 0.53
C GLU A 140 -11.54 0.00 -0.70
N LYS A 141 -11.15 0.47 -1.90
CA LYS A 141 -11.23 -0.33 -3.13
C LYS A 141 -10.29 -1.54 -3.12
N ILE A 142 -9.09 -1.43 -2.56
CA ILE A 142 -8.18 -2.56 -2.43
C ILE A 142 -8.73 -3.61 -1.46
N CYS A 143 -9.44 -3.15 -0.42
CA CYS A 143 -10.07 -4.01 0.58
C CYS A 143 -11.39 -4.67 0.12
N GLN A 144 -11.95 -4.26 -1.02
CA GLN A 144 -13.14 -4.90 -1.59
C GLN A 144 -12.77 -6.28 -2.18
N ASP A 145 -13.69 -7.23 -2.05
CA ASP A 145 -13.56 -8.61 -2.57
C ASP A 145 -13.99 -8.71 -4.04
#